data_AF-J3DW24-F1
#
_entry.id   AF-J3DW24-F1
#
_cell.length_a   1.000
_cell.length_b   1.000
_cell.length_c   1.000
_cell.angle_alpha   90.00
_cell.angle_beta   90.00
_cell.angle_gamma   90.00
#
_symmetry.space_group_name_H-M   'P 1'
#
loop_
_entity.id
_entity.type
_entity.pdbx_description
1 polymer ?
#
loop_
_entity_poly.entity_id
_entity_poly.type
_entity_poly.pdbx_seq_one_letter_code
_entity_poly.pdbx_strand_id
1 'polypeptide(L)'
;MHTRSSIREHIARTGEKVSRWRTWEQAKQREATPLLRESRPSGYSNWFAVEKDQAIWWIYYDTSDGGIWNSEGMAVTGFRVAYDESLAQRIYELVYECLMKE
;
A
#
# COMPACT_ATOMS: atom_id res chain seq x y z
N MET A 1 6.67 14.10 -14.31
CA MET A 1 5.86 12.86 -14.23
C MET A 1 6.23 12.13 -12.96
N HIS A 2 5.29 12.01 -12.02
CA HIS A 2 5.47 11.11 -10.88
C HIS A 2 5.16 9.70 -11.34
N THR A 3 6.10 8.78 -11.13
CA THR A 3 5.90 7.36 -11.41
C THR A 3 5.59 6.66 -10.10
N ARG A 4 4.99 5.48 -10.19
CA ARG A 4 4.82 4.60 -9.03
C ARG A 4 6.12 4.45 -8.23
N SER A 5 7.24 4.26 -8.92
CA SER A 5 8.57 4.14 -8.31
C SER A 5 9.00 5.40 -7.56
N SER A 6 8.76 6.59 -8.09
CA SER A 6 9.17 7.83 -7.42
C SER A 6 8.31 8.16 -6.20
N ILE A 7 7.00 7.84 -6.22
CA ILE A 7 6.14 7.96 -5.02
C ILE A 7 6.57 6.97 -3.95
N ARG A 8 6.85 5.73 -4.34
CA ARG A 8 7.35 4.69 -3.44
C ARG A 8 8.64 5.12 -2.75
N GLU A 9 9.63 5.57 -3.52
CA GLU A 9 10.92 6.03 -2.99
C GLU A 9 10.76 7.23 -2.06
N HIS A 10 9.85 8.16 -2.39
CA HIS A 10 9.55 9.29 -1.52
C HIS A 10 9.03 8.80 -0.15
N ILE A 11 7.98 7.97 -0.14
CA ILE A 11 7.40 7.43 1.10
C ILE A 11 8.40 6.59 1.88
N ALA A 12 9.23 5.78 1.21
CA ALA A 12 10.25 4.97 1.86
C ALA A 12 11.35 5.82 2.53
N ARG A 13 11.68 6.97 1.94
CA ARG A 13 12.74 7.87 2.43
C ARG A 13 12.26 8.76 3.58
N THR A 14 11.02 9.23 3.53
CA THR A 14 10.48 10.19 4.52
C THR A 14 9.57 9.54 5.54
N GLY A 15 9.10 8.33 5.28
CA GLY A 15 8.17 7.60 6.11
C GLY A 15 8.83 6.76 7.18
N GLU A 16 8.07 6.50 8.23
CA GLU A 16 8.44 5.56 9.27
C GLU A 16 8.15 4.14 8.79
N LYS A 17 9.11 3.23 8.97
CA LYS A 17 8.87 1.81 8.76
C LYS A 17 7.98 1.29 9.89
N VAL A 18 6.80 0.83 9.52
CA VAL A 18 5.78 0.35 10.46
C VAL A 18 5.36 -1.07 10.11
N SER A 19 5.10 -1.86 11.13
CA SER A 19 4.46 -3.17 11.00
C SER A 19 3.17 -3.16 11.80
N ARG A 20 2.09 -3.65 11.19
CA ARG A 20 0.76 -3.65 11.79
C ARG A 20 0.12 -5.02 11.62
N TRP A 21 -0.50 -5.52 12.69
CA TRP A 21 -1.39 -6.66 12.60
C TRP A 21 -2.72 -6.25 11.96
N ARG A 22 -3.16 -7.00 10.97
CA ARG A 22 -4.39 -6.77 10.22
C ARG A 22 -5.22 -8.04 10.22
N THR A 23 -6.47 -7.95 10.64
CA THR A 23 -7.37 -9.11 10.60
C THR A 23 -7.74 -9.47 9.16
N TRP A 24 -8.18 -10.70 8.93
CA TRP A 24 -8.67 -11.13 7.61
C TRP A 24 -9.87 -10.30 7.13
N GLU A 25 -10.74 -9.87 8.05
CA GLU A 25 -11.85 -8.97 7.73
C GLU A 25 -11.37 -7.60 7.26
N GLN A 26 -10.40 -7.01 7.98
CA GLN A 26 -9.76 -5.76 7.58
C GLN A 26 -9.01 -5.94 6.25
N ALA A 27 -8.38 -7.10 6.01
CA ALA A 27 -7.74 -7.47 4.75
C ALA A 27 -8.74 -7.37 3.59
N LYS A 28 -9.86 -8.08 3.70
CA LYS A 28 -10.94 -8.09 2.72
C LYS A 28 -11.54 -6.72 2.46
N GLN A 29 -11.77 -5.92 3.51
CA GLN A 29 -12.35 -4.58 3.37
C GLN A 29 -11.47 -3.63 2.55
N ARG A 30 -10.14 -3.63 2.74
CA ARG A 30 -9.27 -2.80 1.89
C ARG A 30 -8.67 -3.49 0.67
N GLU A 31 -8.92 -4.77 0.45
CA GLU A 31 -8.77 -5.36 -0.88
C GLU A 31 -9.79 -4.81 -1.88
N ALA A 32 -10.89 -4.22 -1.41
CA ALA A 32 -11.82 -3.47 -2.26
C ALA A 32 -11.37 -2.02 -2.56
N THR A 33 -10.33 -1.52 -1.87
CA THR A 33 -9.81 -0.14 -2.00
C THR A 33 -8.29 -0.01 -2.24
N PRO A 34 -7.53 -1.04 -2.68
CA PRO A 34 -6.08 -0.92 -2.73
C PRO A 34 -5.72 -0.12 -3.98
N LEU A 35 -5.34 1.14 -3.76
CA LEU A 35 -4.87 2.00 -4.83
C LEU A 35 -3.58 1.37 -5.38
N LEU A 36 -3.62 0.99 -6.66
CA LEU A 36 -2.49 0.39 -7.39
C LEU A 36 -1.94 -0.87 -6.72
N ARG A 37 -2.70 -1.96 -6.59
CA ARG A 37 -2.16 -3.25 -6.14
C ARG A 37 -1.36 -3.95 -7.24
N GLU A 38 -0.11 -4.29 -6.95
CA GLU A 38 0.68 -5.23 -7.74
C GLU A 38 0.84 -6.53 -6.96
N SER A 39 0.17 -7.59 -7.40
CA SER A 39 0.41 -8.95 -6.91
C SER A 39 1.42 -9.64 -7.84
N ARG A 40 2.50 -10.17 -7.28
CA ARG A 40 3.48 -10.98 -8.04
C ARG A 40 3.18 -12.47 -7.88
N PRO A 41 3.54 -13.31 -8.87
CA PRO A 41 3.41 -14.77 -8.76
C PRO A 41 4.12 -15.37 -7.54
N SER A 42 5.12 -14.66 -7.02
CA SER A 42 5.86 -15.02 -5.81
C SER A 42 5.14 -14.67 -4.51
N GLY A 43 3.83 -14.38 -4.48
CA GLY A 43 3.14 -13.97 -3.25
C GLY A 43 3.51 -12.56 -2.74
N TYR A 44 4.49 -11.91 -3.35
CA TYR A 44 4.86 -10.54 -3.04
C TYR A 44 3.80 -9.57 -3.55
N SER A 45 3.20 -8.79 -2.65
CA SER A 45 2.23 -7.77 -3.02
C SER A 45 2.66 -6.40 -2.53
N ASN A 46 2.52 -5.40 -3.38
CA ASN A 46 2.78 -4.01 -3.00
C ASN A 46 1.66 -3.07 -3.49
N TRP A 47 1.26 -2.10 -2.66
CA TRP A 47 0.20 -1.14 -2.97
C TRP A 47 0.31 0.13 -2.14
N PHE A 48 -0.46 1.15 -2.51
CA PHE A 48 -0.65 2.34 -1.71
C PHE A 48 -1.99 2.32 -0.99
N ALA A 49 -2.02 2.84 0.23
CA ALA A 49 -3.27 3.10 0.94
C ALA A 49 -3.26 4.55 1.42
N VAL A 50 -4.35 5.26 1.12
CA VAL A 50 -4.56 6.64 1.56
C VAL A 50 -5.64 6.62 2.64
N GLU A 51 -5.24 6.99 3.85
CA GLU A 51 -6.15 7.24 4.98
C GLU A 51 -6.34 8.75 5.04
N LYS A 52 -7.45 9.22 4.47
CA LYS A 52 -7.74 10.65 4.35
C LYS A 52 -7.58 11.36 5.69
N ASP A 53 -6.88 12.49 5.67
CA ASP A 53 -6.59 13.35 6.83
C ASP A 53 -5.76 12.67 7.95
N GLN A 54 -5.23 11.46 7.71
CA GLN A 54 -4.48 10.69 8.71
C GLN A 54 -3.08 10.31 8.21
N ALA A 55 -2.98 9.49 7.17
CA ALA A 55 -1.71 8.95 6.72
C ALA A 55 -1.75 8.44 5.28
N ILE A 56 -0.57 8.35 4.68
CA ILE A 56 -0.36 7.65 3.41
C ILE A 56 0.62 6.52 3.65
N TRP A 57 0.29 5.35 3.12
CA TRP A 57 1.05 4.13 3.30
C TRP A 57 1.52 3.61 1.95
N TRP A 58 2.79 3.21 1.91
CA TRP A 58 3.26 2.23 0.95
C TRP A 58 3.44 0.90 1.67
N ILE A 59 2.64 -0.09 1.29
CA ILE A 59 2.62 -1.40 1.92
C ILE A 59 3.33 -2.37 0.99
N TYR A 60 4.22 -3.18 1.57
CA TYR A 60 4.85 -4.28 0.89
C TYR A 60 4.89 -5.47 1.84
N TYR A 61 4.34 -6.59 1.42
CA TYR A 61 4.42 -7.82 2.19
C TYR A 61 4.64 -8.99 1.26
N ASP A 62 5.35 -9.97 1.79
CA ASP A 62 5.64 -11.20 1.10
C ASP A 62 4.88 -12.35 1.75
N THR A 63 4.06 -13.05 0.96
CA THR A 63 3.39 -14.27 1.40
C THR A 63 4.10 -15.55 0.96
N SER A 64 5.16 -15.51 0.13
CA SER A 64 5.84 -16.76 -0.29
C SER A 64 6.56 -17.45 0.83
N ASP A 65 7.17 -16.69 1.74
CA ASP A 65 8.07 -17.24 2.76
C ASP A 65 7.33 -17.56 4.07
N GLY A 66 6.02 -17.83 3.95
CA GLY A 66 5.16 -18.12 5.09
C GLY A 66 4.67 -16.89 5.85
N GLY A 67 5.13 -15.67 5.54
CA GLY A 67 4.68 -14.42 6.17
C GLY A 67 4.64 -14.48 7.71
N ILE A 68 3.99 -13.53 8.36
CA ILE A 68 3.56 -13.72 9.75
C ILE A 68 2.05 -13.62 9.74
N TRP A 69 1.35 -14.75 9.86
CA TRP A 69 -0.11 -14.81 9.87
C TRP A 69 -0.59 -15.95 10.77
N ASN A 70 -1.85 -15.86 11.20
CA ASN A 70 -2.54 -16.89 11.96
C ASN A 70 -4.01 -16.95 11.50
N SER A 71 -4.85 -17.68 12.23
CA SER A 71 -6.29 -17.81 11.94
C SER A 71 -7.06 -16.48 12.00
N GLU A 72 -6.53 -15.47 12.67
CA GLU A 72 -7.19 -14.18 12.91
C GLU A 72 -6.75 -13.10 11.93
N GLY A 73 -5.53 -13.19 11.39
CA GLY A 73 -5.01 -12.19 10.46
C GLY A 73 -3.56 -12.39 10.02
N MET A 74 -2.96 -11.29 9.55
CA MET A 74 -1.59 -11.22 9.06
C MET A 74 -0.90 -9.94 9.53
N ALA A 75 0.43 -9.99 9.68
CA ALA A 75 1.26 -8.81 9.79
C ALA A 75 1.52 -8.22 8.40
N VAL A 76 1.21 -6.94 8.23
CA VAL A 76 1.60 -6.16 7.06
C VAL A 76 2.69 -5.19 7.45
N THR A 77 3.70 -5.06 6.60
CA THR A 77 4.81 -4.12 6.81
C THR A 77 4.79 -3.07 5.70
N GLY A 78 5.24 -1.87 6.01
CA GLY A 78 5.28 -0.79 5.05
C GLY A 78 5.97 0.44 5.59
N PHE A 79 5.91 1.50 4.80
CA PHE A 79 6.32 2.84 5.20
C PHE A 79 5.09 3.72 5.28
N ARG A 80 5.01 4.49 6.36
CA ARG A 80 3.90 5.39 6.64
C ARG A 80 4.41 6.81 6.75
N VAL A 81 3.77 7.73 6.05
CA VAL A 81 3.96 9.17 6.16
C VAL A 81 2.68 9.82 6.66
N ALA A 82 2.79 11.02 7.25
CA ALA A 82 1.64 11.86 7.53
C ALA A 82 0.85 12.12 6.24
N TYR A 83 -0.45 12.36 6.37
CA TYR A 83 -1.27 12.71 5.23
C TYR A 83 -0.74 13.99 4.58
N ASP A 84 -0.54 13.94 3.27
CA ASP A 84 -0.15 15.07 2.44
C ASP A 84 -1.08 15.08 1.22
N GLU A 85 -1.81 16.18 1.03
CA GLU A 85 -2.83 16.29 -0.01
C GLU A 85 -2.22 16.18 -1.42
N SER A 86 -1.05 16.79 -1.63
CA SER A 86 -0.35 16.73 -2.92
C SER A 86 0.10 15.31 -3.27
N LEU A 87 0.60 14.56 -2.28
CA LEU A 87 1.00 13.17 -2.44
C LEU A 87 -0.22 12.27 -2.66
N ALA A 88 -1.31 12.49 -1.93
CA ALA A 88 -2.57 11.77 -2.13
C ALA A 88 -3.11 12.00 -3.55
N GLN A 89 -3.13 13.25 -4.03
CA GLN A 89 -3.56 13.58 -5.37
C GLN A 89 -2.73 12.86 -6.43
N ARG A 90 -1.40 12.83 -6.30
CA ARG A 90 -0.51 12.09 -7.23
C ARG A 90 -0.79 10.59 -7.26
N ILE A 91 -1.14 9.99 -6.11
CA ILE A 91 -1.53 8.58 -6.04
C ILE A 91 -2.86 8.38 -6.78
N TYR A 92 -3.84 9.26 -6.60
CA TYR A 92 -5.12 9.18 -7.30
C TYR A 92 -4.98 9.39 -8.81
N GLU A 93 -4.13 10.32 -9.25
CA GLU A 93 -3.81 10.54 -10.66
C GLU A 93 -3.22 9.28 -11.30
N LEU A 94 -2.28 8.61 -10.62
CA LEU A 94 -1.75 7.33 -11.09
C LEU A 94 -2.83 6.24 -11.22
N VAL A 95 -3.76 6.16 -10.27
CA VAL A 95 -4.89 5.21 -10.33
C VAL A 95 -5.78 5.51 -11.52
N TYR A 96 -6.13 6.79 -11.70
CA TYR A 96 -6.94 7.24 -12.82
C TYR A 96 -6.26 6.92 -14.16
N GLU A 97 -4.97 7.21 -14.31
CA GLU A 97 -4.22 6.85 -15.51
C GLU A 97 -4.20 5.35 -15.79
N CYS A 98 -4.09 4.51 -14.76
CA CYS A 98 -4.16 3.05 -14.93
C CYS A 98 -5.54 2.62 -15.44
N LEU A 99 -6.63 3.11 -14.83
CA LEU A 99 -7.99 2.75 -15.21
C LEU A 99 -8.38 3.24 -16.62
N MET A 100 -7.83 4.38 -17.06
CA MET A 100 -8.13 4.95 -18.38
C MET A 100 -7.28 4.38 -19.52
N LYS A 101 -6.25 3.58 -19.21
CA LYS A 101 -5.37 2.93 -20.19
C LYS A 101 -5.74 1.46 -20.45
N GLU A 102 -6.70 0.91 -19.69
CA GLU A 102 -7.33 -0.40 -19.92
C GLU A 102 -8.57 -0.26 -20.80
#